data_AF-A0A4Y9Y572-F1
#
_entry.id   AF-A0A4Y9Y572-F1
#
_cell.length_a   1.000
_cell.length_b   1.000
_cell.length_c   1.000
_cell.angle_alpha   90.00
_cell.angle_beta   90.00
_cell.angle_gamma   90.00
#
_symmetry.space_group_name_H-M   'P 1'
#
loop_
_entity.id
_entity.type
_entity.pdbx_description
1 polymer ?
#
loop_
_entity_poly.entity_id
_entity_poly.type
_entity_poly.pdbx_seq_one_letter_code
_entity_poly.pdbx_strand_id
1 'polypeptide(L)'
;MDEAFLGDTTALRRITTYLHTLAGVIRELTSILADVRKGCDPDVFYNEIRPWFRGADSSDGKRKWVFQGIELDPTLREPTELSGPSAGQSSLIHALDVFLGVDQYSHSNFMSNKPVPMARAQTAPAVLPAPGTSGPATATFSSAPGSSSVPFLTRMQSYMPRHHRAFLRHLSSNPRPIRTLVETSGEKNLLEAYNVAVSALKVFRDEHVKIVALYILVPSKKAREAAGKSKEDSAAKGTGGTDAFQFVKGVRDQTAGALLKSGE
;
A
#
# COMPACT_ATOMS: atom_id res chain seq x y z
N MET A 1 -13.67 -19.45 1.01
CA MET A 1 -12.67 -20.27 1.74
C MET A 1 -13.45 -21.22 2.64
N ASP A 2 -14.27 -22.08 2.03
CA ASP A 2 -15.19 -22.94 2.79
C ASP A 2 -14.53 -24.26 3.17
N GLU A 3 -13.32 -24.52 2.68
CA GLU A 3 -12.58 -25.76 2.96
C GLU A 3 -12.03 -25.81 4.39
N ALA A 4 -11.89 -24.66 5.07
CA ALA A 4 -11.48 -24.64 6.48
C ALA A 4 -12.59 -25.12 7.43
N PHE A 5 -13.80 -25.44 6.96
CA PHE A 5 -14.92 -25.83 7.82
C PHE A 5 -14.68 -27.10 8.64
N LEU A 6 -13.70 -27.92 8.25
CA LEU A 6 -13.25 -29.06 9.03
C LEU A 6 -11.73 -28.99 9.03
N GLY A 7 -11.10 -29.10 10.20
CA GLY A 7 -9.68 -29.44 10.31
C GLY A 7 -9.40 -30.86 9.81
N ASP A 8 -10.01 -31.24 8.69
CA ASP A 8 -9.81 -32.49 8.00
C ASP A 8 -8.51 -32.35 7.21
N THR A 9 -7.62 -33.32 7.39
CA THR A 9 -6.38 -33.52 6.63
C THR A 9 -6.52 -33.22 5.13
N THR A 10 -7.69 -33.48 4.54
CA THR A 10 -8.00 -33.15 3.15
C THR A 10 -7.96 -31.65 2.86
N ALA A 11 -8.49 -30.81 3.74
CA ALA A 11 -8.49 -29.36 3.59
C ALA A 11 -7.07 -28.79 3.71
N LEU A 12 -6.30 -29.24 4.69
CA LEU A 12 -4.89 -28.82 4.85
C LEU A 12 -4.07 -29.19 3.61
N ARG A 13 -4.27 -30.39 3.05
CA ARG A 13 -3.63 -30.80 1.79
C ARG A 13 -4.00 -29.90 0.62
N ARG A 14 -5.28 -29.52 0.46
CA ARG A 14 -5.70 -28.60 -0.62
C ARG A 14 -5.08 -27.22 -0.46
N ILE A 15 -5.08 -26.68 0.76
CA ILE A 15 -4.44 -25.40 1.08
C ILE A 15 -2.95 -25.43 0.75
N THR A 16 -2.25 -26.51 1.12
CA THR A 16 -0.83 -26.73 0.75
C THR A 16 -0.65 -26.68 -0.77
N THR A 17 -1.49 -27.37 -1.54
CA THR A 17 -1.44 -27.32 -3.02
C THR A 17 -1.67 -25.89 -3.53
N TYR A 18 -2.68 -25.18 -3.02
CA TYR A 18 -2.97 -23.80 -3.45
C TYR A 18 -1.86 -22.81 -3.09
N LEU A 19 -1.16 -22.99 -1.97
CA LEU A 19 0.00 -22.17 -1.62
C LEU A 19 1.16 -22.37 -2.60
N HIS A 20 1.41 -23.61 -3.06
CA HIS A 20 2.39 -23.85 -4.12
C HIS A 20 1.97 -23.25 -5.47
N THR A 21 0.69 -23.36 -5.83
CA THR A 21 0.15 -22.69 -7.03
C THR A 21 0.33 -21.17 -6.93
N LEU A 22 -0.02 -20.57 -5.79
CA LEU A 22 0.16 -19.14 -5.54
C LEU A 22 1.63 -18.74 -5.68
N ALA A 23 2.56 -19.52 -5.14
CA ALA A 23 3.98 -19.28 -5.29
C ALA A 23 4.42 -19.32 -6.77
N GLY A 24 3.84 -20.20 -7.59
CA GLY A 24 4.02 -20.25 -9.04
C GLY A 24 3.57 -18.95 -9.71
N VAL A 25 2.35 -18.51 -9.42
CA VAL A 25 1.79 -17.25 -9.95
C VAL A 25 2.65 -16.04 -9.55
N ILE A 26 3.13 -15.97 -8.31
CA ILE A 26 4.01 -14.87 -7.87
C ILE A 26 5.36 -14.88 -8.62
N ARG A 27 5.91 -16.06 -8.93
CA ARG A 27 7.13 -16.16 -9.76
C ARG A 27 6.87 -15.67 -11.19
N GLU A 28 5.73 -16.00 -11.78
CA GLU A 28 5.33 -15.48 -13.09
C GLU A 28 5.18 -13.96 -13.07
N LEU A 29 4.52 -13.40 -12.05
CA LEU A 29 4.43 -11.94 -11.84
C LEU A 29 5.82 -11.30 -11.73
N THR A 30 6.78 -11.98 -11.12
CA THR A 30 8.18 -11.50 -11.04
C THR A 30 8.82 -11.44 -12.42
N SER A 31 8.62 -12.46 -13.26
CA SER A 31 9.11 -12.45 -14.65
C SER A 31 8.48 -11.33 -15.47
N ILE A 32 7.17 -11.13 -15.34
CA ILE A 32 6.45 -10.04 -16.03
C ILE A 32 6.96 -8.67 -15.57
N LEU A 33 7.22 -8.50 -14.27
CA LEU A 33 7.79 -7.26 -13.74
C LEU A 33 9.20 -6.99 -14.32
N ALA A 34 10.02 -8.03 -14.43
CA ALA A 34 11.37 -7.92 -15.01
C ALA A 34 11.36 -7.52 -16.49
N ASP A 35 10.30 -7.88 -17.22
CA ASP A 35 10.13 -7.61 -18.65
C ASP A 35 9.91 -6.13 -18.97
N VAL A 36 9.65 -5.27 -17.97
CA VAL A 36 9.64 -3.81 -18.16
C VAL A 36 10.93 -3.30 -18.82
N ARG A 37 12.07 -3.96 -18.56
CA ARG A 37 13.37 -3.64 -19.15
C ARG A 37 13.46 -3.88 -20.65
N LYS A 38 12.60 -4.70 -21.22
CA LYS A 38 12.61 -5.02 -22.65
C LYS A 38 12.02 -3.88 -23.50
N GLY A 39 11.12 -3.08 -22.93
CA GLY A 39 10.35 -2.08 -23.67
C GLY A 39 10.34 -0.68 -23.06
N CYS A 40 11.02 -0.46 -21.93
CA CYS A 40 11.02 0.82 -21.24
C CYS A 40 12.46 1.22 -20.90
N ASP A 41 12.98 2.23 -21.58
CA ASP A 41 14.30 2.79 -21.27
C ASP A 41 14.27 3.60 -19.96
N PRO A 42 15.19 3.36 -19.00
CA PRO A 42 15.20 4.06 -17.72
C PRO A 42 15.36 5.58 -17.81
N ASP A 43 16.18 6.07 -18.74
CA ASP A 43 16.47 7.50 -18.88
C ASP A 43 15.25 8.20 -19.56
N VAL A 44 14.62 7.58 -20.56
CA VAL A 44 13.36 8.06 -21.16
C VAL A 44 12.23 8.06 -20.12
N PHE A 45 12.06 6.97 -19.37
CA PHE A 45 11.04 6.91 -18.33
C PHE A 45 11.23 8.01 -17.29
N TYR A 46 12.45 8.21 -16.79
CA TYR A 46 12.71 9.19 -15.73
C TYR A 46 12.56 10.64 -16.20
N ASN A 47 13.06 10.97 -17.39
CA ASN A 47 13.14 12.35 -17.86
C ASN A 47 11.90 12.78 -18.66
N GLU A 48 11.31 11.88 -19.44
CA GLU A 48 10.24 12.23 -20.38
C GLU A 48 8.87 11.83 -19.86
N ILE A 49 8.73 10.64 -19.26
CA ILE A 49 7.42 10.11 -18.82
C ILE A 49 7.08 10.53 -17.38
N ARG A 50 8.00 10.27 -16.45
CA ARG A 50 7.78 10.47 -15.01
C ARG A 50 7.36 11.90 -14.61
N PRO A 51 7.80 12.99 -15.27
CA PRO A 51 7.31 14.34 -14.94
C PRO A 51 5.79 14.51 -15.08
N TRP A 52 5.14 13.77 -15.99
CA TRP A 52 3.69 13.76 -16.19
C TRP A 52 2.95 13.01 -15.07
N PHE A 53 3.63 12.10 -14.38
CA PHE A 53 3.08 11.31 -13.28
C PHE A 53 3.28 11.96 -11.91
N ARG A 54 3.75 13.20 -11.85
CA ARG A 54 3.89 13.91 -10.57
C ARG A 54 2.55 14.52 -10.14
N GLY A 55 2.03 14.06 -9.01
CA GLY A 55 0.84 14.63 -8.39
C GLY A 55 1.06 16.06 -7.89
N ALA A 56 -0.01 16.81 -7.68
CA ALA A 56 0.06 18.19 -7.18
C ALA A 56 0.78 18.27 -5.81
N ASP A 57 0.56 17.26 -4.96
CA ASP A 57 1.11 17.14 -3.61
C ASP A 57 2.62 16.79 -3.55
N SER A 58 3.23 16.51 -4.71
CA SER A 58 4.66 16.14 -4.84
C SER A 58 5.57 17.35 -5.04
N SER A 59 5.01 18.55 -5.21
CA SER A 59 5.70 19.72 -5.73
C SER A 59 5.92 20.86 -4.72
N ASP A 60 6.02 20.58 -3.41
CA ASP A 60 6.22 21.58 -2.33
C ASP A 60 5.42 22.88 -2.53
N GLY A 61 4.17 22.77 -2.99
CA GLY A 61 3.24 23.88 -3.23
C GLY A 61 3.38 24.62 -4.57
N LYS A 62 4.36 24.27 -5.42
CA LYS A 62 4.64 24.97 -6.69
C LYS A 62 3.66 24.62 -7.81
N ARG A 63 3.03 23.45 -7.79
CA ARG A 63 1.97 23.06 -8.75
C ARG A 63 0.69 22.76 -7.98
N LYS A 64 -0.23 23.72 -7.95
CA LYS A 64 -1.58 23.54 -7.41
C LYS A 64 -2.54 23.29 -8.55
N TRP A 65 -3.33 22.21 -8.46
CA TRP A 65 -4.45 22.00 -9.37
C TRP A 65 -5.65 22.82 -8.90
N VAL A 66 -6.32 23.49 -9.83
CA VAL A 66 -7.54 24.25 -9.59
C VAL A 66 -8.69 23.48 -10.22
N PHE A 67 -9.66 23.07 -9.41
CA PHE A 67 -10.85 22.34 -9.86
C PHE A 67 -11.96 23.35 -10.17
N GLN A 68 -11.83 24.05 -11.29
CA GLN A 68 -12.79 25.09 -11.69
C GLN A 68 -14.22 24.52 -11.80
N GLY A 69 -15.20 25.20 -11.21
CA GLY A 69 -16.61 24.82 -11.24
C GLY A 69 -17.03 23.85 -10.12
N ILE A 70 -16.11 23.43 -9.25
CA ILE A 70 -16.44 22.60 -8.10
C ILE A 70 -17.33 23.35 -7.10
N GLU A 71 -17.18 24.67 -7.03
CA GLU A 71 -17.97 25.60 -6.22
C GLU A 71 -19.46 25.65 -6.64
N LEU A 72 -19.79 25.18 -7.85
CA LEU A 72 -21.16 25.18 -8.37
C LEU A 72 -22.01 24.05 -7.79
N ASP A 73 -21.39 23.01 -7.22
CA ASP A 73 -22.07 21.89 -6.58
C ASP A 73 -21.67 21.82 -5.09
N PRO A 74 -22.57 22.22 -4.15
CA PRO A 74 -22.26 22.24 -2.73
C PRO A 74 -22.06 20.83 -2.12
N THR A 75 -22.37 19.76 -2.85
CA THR A 75 -22.12 18.38 -2.42
C THR A 75 -20.67 17.95 -2.68
N LEU A 76 -19.95 18.65 -3.57
CA LEU A 76 -18.58 18.36 -3.92
C LEU A 76 -17.60 19.11 -3.01
N ARG A 77 -16.45 18.48 -2.76
CA ARG A 77 -15.34 19.06 -2.00
C ARG A 77 -14.04 18.86 -2.78
N GLU A 78 -13.13 19.82 -2.67
CA GLU A 78 -11.80 19.68 -3.29
C GLU A 78 -11.12 18.40 -2.78
N PRO A 79 -10.60 17.55 -3.69
CA PRO A 79 -9.87 16.36 -3.28
C PRO A 79 -8.60 16.74 -2.53
N THR A 80 -8.37 16.10 -1.39
CA THR A 80 -7.19 16.32 -0.54
C THR A 80 -6.01 15.41 -0.92
N GLU A 81 -6.29 14.32 -1.61
CA GLU A 81 -5.35 13.26 -1.98
C GLU A 81 -5.07 13.34 -3.49
N LEU A 82 -4.02 14.09 -3.84
CA LEU A 82 -3.63 14.39 -5.22
C LEU A 82 -2.24 13.84 -5.57
N SER A 83 -1.91 12.68 -4.98
CA SER A 83 -0.67 11.96 -5.27
C SER A 83 -0.66 11.42 -6.69
N GLY A 84 0.52 11.45 -7.30
CA GLY A 84 0.74 10.84 -8.61
C GLY A 84 0.58 9.32 -8.56
N PRO A 85 0.44 8.66 -9.73
CA PRO A 85 0.31 7.21 -9.78
C PRO A 85 1.52 6.53 -9.13
N SER A 86 1.25 5.49 -8.35
CA SER A 86 2.29 4.65 -7.73
C SER A 86 1.86 3.19 -7.67
N ALA A 87 2.84 2.29 -7.65
CA ALA A 87 2.58 0.85 -7.49
C ALA A 87 1.82 0.52 -6.20
N GLY A 88 1.90 1.38 -5.18
CA GLY A 88 1.15 1.23 -3.92
C GLY A 88 -0.38 1.33 -4.09
N GLN A 89 -0.86 1.87 -5.22
CA GLN A 89 -2.29 1.94 -5.56
C GLN A 89 -2.82 0.63 -6.17
N SER A 90 -1.95 -0.33 -6.49
CA SER A 90 -2.36 -1.65 -6.98
C SER A 90 -2.95 -2.48 -5.85
N SER A 91 -4.20 -2.93 -6.00
CA SER A 91 -4.86 -3.80 -5.01
C SER A 91 -4.23 -5.20 -4.91
N LEU A 92 -3.51 -5.64 -5.94
CA LEU A 92 -2.89 -6.96 -5.98
C LEU A 92 -1.87 -7.15 -4.84
N ILE A 93 -1.00 -6.18 -4.63
CA ILE A 93 0.03 -6.27 -3.59
C ILE A 93 -0.60 -6.27 -2.19
N HIS A 94 -1.63 -5.46 -1.98
CA HIS A 94 -2.38 -5.46 -0.71
C HIS A 94 -3.09 -6.79 -0.48
N ALA A 95 -3.65 -7.39 -1.52
CA ALA A 95 -4.33 -8.67 -1.42
C ALA A 95 -3.36 -9.80 -1.04
N LEU A 96 -2.18 -9.86 -1.67
CA LEU A 96 -1.14 -10.83 -1.31
C LEU A 96 -0.66 -10.62 0.12
N ASP A 97 -0.50 -9.36 0.53
CA ASP A 97 0.00 -9.01 1.86
C ASP A 97 -0.98 -9.42 2.96
N VAL A 98 -2.24 -9.05 2.80
CA VAL A 98 -3.32 -9.39 3.75
C VAL A 98 -3.58 -10.89 3.73
N PHE A 99 -3.61 -11.53 2.56
CA PHE A 99 -3.84 -12.97 2.47
C PHE A 99 -2.77 -13.76 3.21
N LEU A 100 -1.48 -13.46 2.99
CA LEU A 100 -0.36 -14.16 3.64
C LEU A 100 -0.10 -13.68 5.08
N GLY A 101 -0.83 -12.67 5.57
CA GLY A 101 -0.63 -12.10 6.92
C GLY A 101 0.70 -11.36 7.07
N VAL A 102 1.20 -10.77 5.98
CA VAL A 102 2.45 -10.00 5.96
C VAL A 102 2.22 -8.48 5.97
N ASP A 103 0.97 -8.05 5.95
CA ASP A 103 0.54 -6.65 5.99
C ASP A 103 0.97 -5.93 7.28
N GLN A 104 1.01 -6.62 8.42
CA GLN A 104 1.57 -6.10 9.67
C GLN A 104 3.03 -5.64 9.53
N TYR A 105 3.78 -6.24 8.60
CA TYR A 105 5.16 -5.88 8.29
C TYR A 105 5.22 -4.77 7.25
N SER A 106 4.42 -4.83 6.18
CA SER A 106 4.51 -3.86 5.07
C SER A 106 3.73 -2.56 5.27
N HIS A 107 2.65 -2.56 6.05
CA HIS A 107 1.72 -1.44 6.18
C HIS A 107 1.95 -0.57 7.43
N SER A 108 2.82 -0.93 8.37
CA SER A 108 2.93 -0.25 9.68
C SER A 108 4.01 0.85 9.76
N ASN A 109 5.08 0.75 8.97
CA ASN A 109 6.33 1.46 9.29
C ASN A 109 6.64 2.73 8.48
N PHE A 110 5.81 3.10 7.50
CA PHE A 110 6.02 4.32 6.72
C PHE A 110 4.95 5.36 7.03
N MET A 111 5.10 5.97 8.21
CA MET A 111 4.38 7.15 8.64
C MET A 111 4.69 8.32 7.70
N SER A 112 3.68 8.79 6.97
CA SER A 112 3.80 10.03 6.22
C SER A 112 3.70 11.20 7.21
N ASN A 113 4.82 11.84 7.52
CA ASN A 113 4.88 13.10 8.29
C ASN A 113 4.31 14.29 7.49
N LYS A 114 3.08 14.18 6.98
CA LYS A 114 2.32 15.32 6.46
C LYS A 114 1.18 15.63 7.43
N PRO A 115 1.20 16.79 8.13
CA PRO A 115 0.01 17.24 8.86
C PRO A 115 -1.11 17.46 7.83
N VAL A 116 -2.27 16.86 8.10
CA VAL A 116 -3.49 17.11 7.33
C VAL A 116 -3.91 18.56 7.61
N PRO A 117 -4.17 19.41 6.59
CA PRO A 117 -4.66 20.75 6.85
C PRO A 117 -6.05 20.67 7.49
N MET A 118 -6.16 21.07 8.76
CA MET A 118 -7.43 21.19 9.45
C MET A 118 -8.27 22.27 8.78
N ALA A 119 -9.51 21.95 8.45
CA ALA A 119 -10.52 22.95 8.12
C ALA A 119 -10.69 23.86 9.34
N ARG A 120 -10.45 25.16 9.14
CA ARG A 120 -10.55 26.20 10.16
C ARG A 120 -12.02 26.34 10.57
N ALA A 121 -12.39 25.75 11.71
CA ALA A 121 -13.71 25.94 12.31
C ALA A 121 -13.88 27.41 12.69
N GLN A 122 -14.87 28.06 12.07
CA GLN A 122 -15.31 29.40 12.45
C GLN A 122 -16.04 29.29 13.81
N THR A 123 -15.58 30.06 14.78
CA THR A 123 -16.19 30.20 16.10
C THR A 123 -17.46 31.05 16.00
N ALA A 124 -18.62 30.49 16.34
CA ALA A 124 -19.82 31.23 16.71
C ALA A 124 -20.34 30.68 18.05
N PRO A 125 -20.85 31.53 18.97
CA PRO A 125 -21.09 31.15 20.35
C PRO A 125 -22.37 30.34 20.52
N ALA A 126 -22.33 29.45 21.51
CA ALA A 126 -23.38 28.51 21.86
C ALA A 126 -24.64 29.19 22.42
N VAL A 127 -25.80 28.79 21.92
CA VAL A 127 -27.10 28.97 22.58
C VAL A 127 -27.72 27.58 22.75
N LEU A 128 -27.99 27.21 23.99
CA LEU A 128 -28.71 25.98 24.37
C LEU A 128 -30.22 26.18 24.14
N PRO A 129 -30.97 25.10 23.82
CA PRO A 129 -32.05 24.74 24.74
C PRO A 129 -32.30 23.23 24.96
N ALA A 130 -33.12 23.03 26.01
CA ALA A 130 -33.64 21.89 26.77
C ALA A 130 -34.22 20.64 26.03
N PRO A 131 -34.55 19.54 26.76
CA PRO A 131 -34.72 18.20 26.21
C PRO A 131 -36.17 17.81 25.91
N GLY A 132 -36.39 16.98 24.88
CA GLY A 132 -37.68 16.33 24.66
C GLY A 132 -37.81 15.53 23.36
N THR A 133 -37.99 14.22 23.52
CA THR A 133 -38.64 13.23 22.62
C THR A 133 -37.85 12.55 21.49
N SER A 134 -38.18 11.26 21.36
CA SER A 134 -37.52 10.13 20.71
C SER A 134 -37.86 9.95 19.22
N GLY A 135 -36.87 9.62 18.39
CA GLY A 135 -37.00 9.21 16.97
C GLY A 135 -35.65 8.73 16.38
N PRO A 136 -35.62 7.91 15.31
CA PRO A 136 -34.70 6.78 15.17
C PRO A 136 -33.28 7.11 14.68
N ALA A 137 -32.38 6.18 15.00
CA ALA A 137 -30.95 6.18 14.76
C ALA A 137 -30.55 6.57 13.33
N THR A 138 -29.86 7.69 13.19
CA THR A 138 -28.96 7.93 12.06
C THR A 138 -27.56 8.08 12.65
N ALA A 139 -26.67 7.13 12.33
CA ALA A 139 -25.32 7.08 12.87
C ALA A 139 -24.54 8.34 12.49
N THR A 140 -24.55 9.32 13.39
CA THR A 140 -23.62 10.45 13.41
C THR A 140 -22.24 9.90 13.73
N PHE A 141 -21.43 9.68 12.70
CA PHE A 141 -20.00 9.47 12.87
C PHE A 141 -19.35 10.81 13.19
N SER A 142 -19.33 11.17 14.47
CA SER A 142 -18.47 12.25 14.95
C SER A 142 -17.57 11.78 16.07
N SER A 143 -16.31 12.22 15.94
CA SER A 143 -15.18 12.20 16.86
C SER A 143 -14.65 10.84 17.31
N ALA A 144 -13.49 10.49 16.76
CA ALA A 144 -12.44 9.83 17.52
C ALA A 144 -11.22 10.76 17.60
N PRO A 145 -10.55 10.83 18.77
CA PRO A 145 -9.41 11.69 19.04
C PRO A 145 -8.07 11.05 18.63
N GLY A 146 -7.03 11.86 18.44
CA GLY A 146 -5.64 11.42 18.42
C GLY A 146 -4.95 11.44 17.05
N SER A 147 -3.80 12.13 16.99
CA SER A 147 -2.90 12.15 15.84
C SER A 147 -2.26 10.77 15.62
N SER A 148 -2.78 10.00 14.67
CA SER A 148 -2.03 8.89 14.06
C SER A 148 -1.86 9.17 12.58
N SER A 149 -0.64 9.37 12.12
CA SER A 149 -0.38 9.47 10.69
C SER A 149 -0.78 8.14 10.03
N VAL A 150 -1.73 8.19 9.09
CA VAL A 150 -2.18 7.00 8.36
C VAL A 150 -1.00 6.47 7.54
N PRO A 151 -0.65 5.17 7.64
CA PRO A 151 0.47 4.63 6.88
C PRO A 151 0.29 4.76 5.37
N PHE A 152 1.41 4.86 4.65
CA PHE A 152 1.39 5.13 3.21
C PHE A 152 0.52 4.14 2.40
N LEU A 153 0.67 2.83 2.60
CA LEU A 153 -0.14 1.84 1.86
C LEU A 153 -1.63 1.95 2.20
N THR A 154 -1.98 2.16 3.47
CA THR A 154 -3.37 2.41 3.86
C THR A 154 -3.95 3.64 3.15
N ARG A 155 -3.17 4.72 3.02
CA ARG A 155 -3.57 5.90 2.24
C ARG A 155 -3.77 5.57 0.77
N MET A 156 -2.88 4.79 0.16
CA MET A 156 -2.98 4.42 -1.26
C MET A 156 -4.25 3.63 -1.60
N GLN A 157 -4.91 3.01 -0.63
CA GLN A 157 -6.21 2.36 -0.86
C GLN A 157 -7.30 3.34 -1.27
N SER A 158 -7.23 4.63 -0.91
CA SER A 158 -8.23 5.63 -1.32
C SER A 158 -8.29 5.81 -2.84
N TYR A 159 -7.19 5.55 -3.54
CA TYR A 159 -7.07 5.59 -5.01
C TYR A 159 -7.60 4.32 -5.68
N MET A 160 -7.95 3.27 -4.93
CA MET A 160 -8.48 2.03 -5.49
C MET A 160 -9.99 2.10 -5.74
N PRO A 161 -10.48 1.45 -6.81
CA PRO A 161 -11.91 1.27 -7.04
C PRO A 161 -12.64 0.72 -5.82
N ARG A 162 -13.89 1.15 -5.62
CA ARG A 162 -14.70 0.80 -4.43
C ARG A 162 -14.76 -0.70 -4.19
N HIS A 163 -14.96 -1.50 -5.24
CA HIS A 163 -15.05 -2.96 -5.14
C HIS A 163 -13.72 -3.60 -4.72
N HIS A 164 -12.58 -3.04 -5.14
CA HIS A 164 -11.26 -3.54 -4.72
C HIS A 164 -11.00 -3.26 -3.24
N ARG A 165 -11.36 -2.06 -2.77
CA ARG A 165 -11.32 -1.74 -1.34
C ARG A 165 -12.23 -2.65 -0.52
N ALA A 166 -13.44 -2.91 -1.01
CA ALA A 166 -14.38 -3.81 -0.34
C ALA A 166 -13.82 -5.23 -0.24
N PHE A 167 -13.20 -5.72 -1.32
CA PHE A 167 -12.50 -7.01 -1.32
C PHE A 167 -11.36 -7.07 -0.30
N LEU A 168 -10.50 -6.05 -0.24
CA LEU A 168 -9.40 -6.01 0.74
C LEU A 168 -9.92 -6.02 2.19
N ARG A 169 -11.00 -5.28 2.48
CA ARG A 169 -11.63 -5.31 3.82
C ARG A 169 -12.22 -6.68 4.15
N HIS A 170 -12.89 -7.30 3.19
CA HIS A 170 -13.44 -8.64 3.35
C HIS A 170 -12.32 -9.65 3.64
N LEU A 171 -11.23 -9.58 2.87
CA LEU A 171 -10.06 -10.42 3.05
C LEU A 171 -9.41 -10.22 4.43
N SER A 172 -9.28 -8.97 4.91
CA SER A 172 -8.74 -8.66 6.24
C SER A 172 -9.66 -9.07 7.39
N SER A 173 -10.97 -9.13 7.16
CA SER A 173 -11.96 -9.55 8.15
C SER A 173 -12.10 -11.08 8.26
N ASN A 174 -11.26 -11.83 7.55
CA ASN A 174 -11.31 -13.29 7.58
C ASN A 174 -11.04 -13.80 9.01
N PRO A 175 -11.98 -14.54 9.64
CA PRO A 175 -11.83 -15.03 11.01
C PRO A 175 -10.70 -16.05 11.18
N ARG A 176 -10.18 -16.61 10.08
CA ARG A 176 -9.10 -17.61 10.09
C ARG A 176 -8.00 -17.22 9.08
N PRO A 177 -7.06 -16.34 9.47
CA PRO A 177 -5.92 -15.97 8.66
C PRO A 177 -5.03 -17.19 8.37
N ILE A 178 -4.50 -17.30 7.15
CA ILE A 178 -3.67 -18.46 6.74
C ILE A 178 -2.43 -18.60 7.63
N ARG A 179 -1.83 -17.48 8.04
CA ARG A 179 -0.63 -17.47 8.89
C ARG A 179 -0.92 -18.16 10.23
N THR A 180 -1.99 -17.76 10.91
CA THR A 180 -2.41 -18.37 12.18
C THR A 180 -2.78 -19.83 12.01
N LEU A 181 -3.41 -20.21 10.88
CA LEU A 181 -3.69 -21.61 10.57
C LEU A 181 -2.40 -22.43 10.47
N VAL A 182 -1.40 -21.92 9.75
CA VAL A 182 -0.09 -22.59 9.60
C VAL A 182 0.60 -22.73 10.95
N GLU A 183 0.69 -21.65 11.73
CA GLU A 183 1.31 -21.61 13.07
C GLU A 183 0.67 -22.60 14.06
N THR A 184 -0.66 -22.77 14.00
CA THR A 184 -1.40 -23.64 14.93
C THR A 184 -1.54 -25.08 14.45
N SER A 185 -1.38 -25.36 13.16
CA SER A 185 -1.61 -26.69 12.58
C SER A 185 -0.60 -27.76 12.99
N GLY A 186 0.67 -27.38 13.23
CA GLY A 186 1.77 -28.34 13.40
C GLY A 186 2.17 -29.11 12.13
N GLU A 187 1.52 -28.85 10.99
CA GLU A 187 1.74 -29.58 9.73
C GLU A 187 2.96 -29.04 8.97
N LYS A 188 4.02 -29.85 8.89
CA LYS A 188 5.29 -29.46 8.26
C LYS A 188 5.14 -29.11 6.77
N ASN A 189 4.34 -29.87 6.03
CA ASN A 189 4.12 -29.63 4.60
C ASN A 189 3.39 -28.30 4.36
N LEU A 190 2.43 -27.96 5.21
CA LEU A 190 1.69 -26.70 5.13
C LEU A 190 2.60 -25.50 5.47
N LEU A 191 3.44 -25.65 6.51
CA LEU A 191 4.46 -24.68 6.87
C LEU A 191 5.44 -24.41 5.73
N GLU A 192 5.95 -25.48 5.10
CA GLU A 192 6.85 -25.37 3.96
C GLU A 192 6.18 -24.64 2.79
N ALA A 193 4.96 -25.03 2.41
CA ALA A 193 4.23 -24.39 1.32
C ALA A 193 3.96 -22.90 1.58
N TYR A 194 3.62 -22.52 2.82
CA TYR A 194 3.48 -21.12 3.22
C TYR A 194 4.79 -20.36 3.06
N ASN A 195 5.90 -20.90 3.58
CA ASN A 195 7.22 -20.29 3.47
C ASN A 195 7.69 -20.15 2.01
N VAL A 196 7.34 -21.11 1.14
CA VAL A 196 7.59 -21.02 -0.31
C VAL A 196 6.83 -19.86 -0.94
N ALA A 197 5.55 -19.65 -0.57
CA ALA A 197 4.76 -18.52 -1.06
C ALA A 197 5.29 -17.16 -0.57
N VAL A 198 5.63 -17.05 0.72
CA VAL A 198 6.24 -15.83 1.30
C VAL A 198 7.61 -15.55 0.66
N SER A 199 8.41 -16.58 0.41
CA SER A 199 9.70 -16.45 -0.28
C SER A 199 9.54 -15.97 -1.72
N ALA A 200 8.53 -16.48 -2.45
CA ALA A 200 8.22 -15.98 -3.78
C ALA A 200 7.83 -14.49 -3.75
N LEU A 201 7.02 -14.07 -2.77
CA LEU A 201 6.66 -12.66 -2.58
C LEU A 201 7.88 -11.79 -2.25
N LYS A 202 8.81 -12.29 -1.44
CA LYS A 202 10.08 -11.61 -1.18
C LYS A 202 10.88 -11.43 -2.47
N VAL A 203 11.03 -12.47 -3.29
CA VAL A 203 11.76 -12.39 -4.57
C VAL A 203 11.09 -11.39 -5.53
N PHE A 204 9.76 -11.36 -5.58
CA PHE A 204 9.02 -10.34 -6.34
C PHE A 204 9.37 -8.92 -5.86
N ARG A 205 9.40 -8.68 -4.54
CA ARG A 205 9.79 -7.39 -3.95
C ARG A 205 11.26 -7.05 -4.22
N ASP A 206 12.15 -8.04 -4.19
CA ASP A 206 13.57 -7.88 -4.54
C ASP A 206 13.71 -7.36 -5.97
N GLU A 207 12.97 -7.93 -6.93
CA GLU A 207 12.97 -7.44 -8.31
C GLU A 207 12.38 -6.04 -8.42
N HIS A 208 11.31 -5.73 -7.68
CA HIS A 208 10.75 -4.38 -7.65
C HIS A 208 11.75 -3.34 -7.11
N VAL A 209 12.52 -3.67 -6.06
CA VAL A 209 13.61 -2.79 -5.57
C VAL A 209 14.64 -2.54 -6.67
N LYS A 210 15.03 -3.57 -7.44
CA LYS A 210 15.97 -3.39 -8.56
C LYS A 210 15.39 -2.47 -9.63
N ILE A 211 14.12 -2.63 -10.00
CA ILE A 211 13.45 -1.73 -10.95
C ILE A 211 13.45 -0.29 -10.42
N VAL A 212 13.06 -0.05 -9.16
CA VAL A 212 13.09 1.30 -8.59
C VAL A 212 14.51 1.89 -8.59
N ALA A 213 15.53 1.09 -8.26
CA ALA A 213 16.91 1.53 -8.31
C ALA A 213 17.34 1.96 -9.72
N LEU A 214 17.04 1.13 -10.73
CA LEU A 214 17.42 1.37 -12.13
C LEU A 214 16.65 2.53 -12.77
N TYR A 215 15.35 2.66 -12.50
CA TYR A 215 14.47 3.62 -13.17
C TYR A 215 14.31 4.95 -12.43
N ILE A 216 14.64 5.00 -11.13
CA ILE A 216 14.48 6.21 -10.31
C ILE A 216 15.82 6.67 -9.76
N LEU A 217 16.54 5.83 -9.01
CA LEU A 217 17.72 6.28 -8.29
C LEU A 217 18.90 6.60 -9.22
N VAL A 218 19.20 5.69 -10.15
CA VAL A 218 20.34 5.85 -11.06
C VAL A 218 20.15 7.10 -11.95
N PRO A 219 19.03 7.29 -12.67
CA PRO A 219 18.78 8.52 -13.43
C PRO A 219 18.74 9.77 -12.55
N SER A 220 18.16 9.69 -11.35
CA SER A 220 18.14 10.82 -10.42
C SER A 220 19.54 11.24 -9.96
N LYS A 221 20.46 10.29 -9.78
CA LYS A 221 21.85 10.57 -9.44
C LYS A 221 22.58 11.24 -10.62
N LYS A 222 22.45 10.67 -11.83
CA LYS A 222 23.02 11.27 -13.05
C LYS A 222 22.53 12.71 -13.26
N ALA A 223 21.23 12.96 -13.13
CA ALA A 223 20.63 14.28 -13.29
C ALA A 223 21.15 15.30 -12.25
N ARG A 224 21.45 14.86 -11.03
CA ARG A 224 22.03 15.73 -9.98
C ARG A 224 23.49 16.06 -10.25
N GLU A 225 24.27 15.08 -10.68
CA GLU A 225 25.68 15.27 -11.06
C GLU A 225 25.79 16.23 -12.25
N ALA A 226 24.95 16.06 -13.27
CA ALA A 226 24.87 16.98 -14.41
C ALA A 226 24.42 18.40 -14.02
N ALA A 227 23.60 18.54 -12.98
CA ALA A 227 23.13 19.83 -12.48
C ALA A 227 24.07 20.48 -11.44
N GLY A 228 25.23 19.88 -11.13
CA GLY A 228 26.19 20.41 -10.17
C GLY A 228 25.70 20.48 -8.72
N LYS A 229 24.65 19.71 -8.35
CA LYS A 229 24.06 19.74 -7.00
C LYS A 229 24.74 18.75 -6.05
N SER A 230 25.13 19.20 -4.85
CA SER A 230 25.77 18.37 -3.82
C SER A 230 24.82 17.34 -3.21
N LYS A 231 25.34 16.37 -2.44
CA LYS A 231 24.60 15.22 -1.88
C LYS A 231 23.44 15.61 -0.94
N GLU A 232 23.43 16.81 -0.35
CA GLU A 232 22.47 17.20 0.71
C GLU A 232 21.13 17.76 0.19
N ASP A 233 21.02 18.17 -1.08
CA ASP A 233 19.93 19.07 -1.51
C ASP A 233 18.59 18.44 -1.95
N SER A 234 18.38 17.12 -1.83
CA SER A 234 17.02 16.49 -1.86
C SER A 234 17.10 14.97 -1.95
N ALA A 235 16.38 14.27 -1.08
CA ALA A 235 16.06 12.87 -1.28
C ALA A 235 15.22 12.69 -2.57
N ALA A 236 15.45 11.62 -3.32
CA ALA A 236 14.71 11.32 -4.55
C ALA A 236 13.25 10.96 -4.22
N LYS A 237 12.39 11.98 -4.03
CA LYS A 237 10.95 11.81 -3.81
C LYS A 237 10.33 11.11 -5.02
N GLY A 238 9.58 10.04 -4.79
CA GLY A 238 8.75 9.29 -5.74
C GLY A 238 7.57 10.12 -6.26
N THR A 239 6.82 9.58 -7.22
CA THR A 239 5.64 10.25 -7.82
C THR A 239 4.51 10.49 -6.82
N GLY A 240 4.40 9.63 -5.79
CA GLY A 240 3.52 9.81 -4.63
C GLY A 240 4.14 10.58 -3.46
N GLY A 241 5.28 11.25 -3.66
CA GLY A 241 5.90 12.12 -2.65
C GLY A 241 6.67 11.42 -1.53
N THR A 242 6.77 10.09 -1.51
CA THR A 242 7.58 9.30 -0.56
C THR A 242 8.99 9.04 -1.09
N ASP A 243 9.97 8.76 -0.23
CA ASP A 243 11.24 8.19 -0.69
C ASP A 243 10.99 6.76 -1.20
N ALA A 244 10.82 6.63 -2.51
CA ALA A 244 10.38 5.39 -3.15
C ALA A 244 11.36 4.24 -2.90
N PHE A 245 12.66 4.54 -2.81
CA PHE A 245 13.66 3.50 -2.59
C PHE A 245 13.67 3.02 -1.14
N GLN A 246 13.70 3.94 -0.17
CA GLN A 246 13.66 3.55 1.25
C GLN A 246 12.36 2.80 1.57
N PHE A 247 11.25 3.22 0.97
CA PHE A 247 9.96 2.56 1.11
C PHE A 247 10.00 1.10 0.62
N VAL A 248 10.34 0.87 -0.65
CA VAL A 248 10.32 -0.49 -1.22
C VAL A 248 11.40 -1.37 -0.57
N LYS A 249 12.55 -0.81 -0.21
CA LYS A 249 13.60 -1.52 0.55
C LYS A 249 13.09 -1.97 1.92
N GLY A 250 12.43 -1.10 2.69
CA GLY A 250 11.91 -1.47 4.00
C GLY A 250 10.81 -2.53 3.91
N VAL A 251 9.88 -2.37 2.96
CA VAL A 251 8.83 -3.36 2.69
C VAL A 251 9.42 -4.74 2.33
N ARG A 252 10.51 -4.78 1.55
CA ARG A 252 11.25 -6.02 1.22
C ARG A 252 11.90 -6.64 2.45
N ASP A 253 12.67 -5.86 3.21
CA ASP A 253 13.44 -6.36 4.36
C ASP A 253 12.52 -6.96 5.43
N GLN A 254 11.32 -6.40 5.56
CA GLN A 254 10.32 -6.86 6.52
C GLN A 254 9.53 -8.09 6.04
N THR A 255 9.42 -8.35 4.72
CA THR A 255 8.84 -9.62 4.21
C THR A 255 9.64 -10.83 4.68
N ALA A 256 10.96 -10.69 4.79
CA ALA A 256 11.81 -11.77 5.29
C ALA A 256 11.48 -12.14 6.74
N GLY A 257 11.03 -11.18 7.55
CA GLY A 257 10.57 -11.40 8.92
C GLY A 257 9.26 -12.17 9.04
N ALA A 258 8.52 -12.34 7.93
CA ALA A 258 7.31 -13.15 7.91
C ALA A 258 7.58 -14.65 7.72
N LEU A 259 8.81 -15.06 7.43
CA LEU A 259 9.14 -16.49 7.36
C LEU A 259 8.95 -17.15 8.74
N LEU A 260 8.25 -18.27 8.76
CA LEU A 260 8.01 -19.04 9.97
C LEU A 260 9.16 -20.04 10.16
N LYS A 261 9.67 -20.14 11.39
CA LYS A 261 10.67 -21.13 11.77
C LYS A 261 9.99 -22.49 11.96
N SER A 262 10.63 -23.57 11.51
CA SER A 262 10.27 -24.91 11.95
C SER A 262 10.49 -24.98 13.46
N GLY A 263 9.46 -25.37 14.22
CA GLY A 263 9.62 -25.62 15.66
C GLY A 263 10.71 -26.67 15.89
N GLU A 264 11.61 -26.40 16.84
CA GLU A 264 12.52 -27.40 17.41
C GLU A 264 11.75 -28.49 18.15
#